data_AF-A0A1F5GS91-F1
#
_entry.id   AF-A0A1F5GS91-F1
#
_cell.length_a   1.000
_cell.length_b   1.000
_cell.length_c   1.000
_cell.angle_alpha   90.00
_cell.angle_beta   90.00
_cell.angle_gamma   90.00
#
_symmetry.space_group_name_H-M   'P 1'
#
loop_
_entity.id
_entity.type
_entity.pdbx_description
1 polymer ?
#
loop_
_entity_poly.entity_id
_entity_poly.type
_entity_poly.pdbx_seq_one_letter_code
_entity_poly.pdbx_strand_id
1 'polypeptide(L)'
;MPNHFHFIIKQLVDGGITTYMRHFINSYVHHINLKNERVGPLFQGRFKNVPVENDEQLMHLSRYIHLNPLVDNLVVDLRDYTLSSYLNYLGEQEDKLVEPEEVIGYFKTRTDYEKFVLDQANYAKELANIKHLTFDLE
;
A
#
# COMPACT_ATOMS: atom_id res chain seq x y z
N MET A 1 -1.54 8.20 -0.44
CA MET A 1 -2.91 8.55 0.05
C MET A 1 -3.08 10.08 -0.09
N PRO A 2 -4.23 10.76 0.16
CA PRO A 2 -5.58 10.29 0.51
C PRO A 2 -6.50 9.96 -0.69
N ASN A 3 -6.03 10.12 -1.93
CA ASN A 3 -6.85 9.97 -3.13
C ASN A 3 -6.61 8.65 -3.92
N HIS A 4 -5.75 7.77 -3.40
CA HIS A 4 -5.40 6.47 -3.99
C HIS A 4 -4.94 5.48 -2.91
N PHE A 5 -4.91 4.20 -3.25
CA PHE A 5 -4.38 3.11 -2.42
C PHE A 5 -3.29 2.33 -3.15
N HIS A 6 -2.42 1.67 -2.40
CA HIS A 6 -1.40 0.74 -2.90
C HIS A 6 -1.61 -0.64 -2.27
N PHE A 7 -1.51 -1.70 -3.06
CA PHE A 7 -1.61 -3.08 -2.59
C PHE A 7 -0.42 -3.89 -3.08
N ILE A 8 0.03 -4.84 -2.24
CA ILE A 8 0.85 -5.97 -2.65
C ILE A 8 -0.10 -7.17 -2.71
N ILE A 9 -0.25 -7.78 -3.87
CA ILE A 9 -1.17 -8.91 -4.08
C ILE A 9 -0.43 -10.04 -4.77
N LYS A 10 -0.53 -11.24 -4.22
CA LYS A 10 0.00 -12.47 -4.82
C LYS A 10 -1.09 -13.16 -5.64
N GLN A 11 -0.78 -13.48 -6.88
CA GLN A 11 -1.71 -14.18 -7.76
C GLN A 11 -1.74 -15.67 -7.44
N LEU A 12 -2.89 -16.19 -7.01
CA LEU A 12 -3.06 -17.61 -6.66
C LEU A 12 -3.57 -18.46 -7.84
N VAL A 13 -4.26 -17.84 -8.80
CA VAL A 13 -4.80 -18.47 -10.01
C VAL A 13 -4.60 -17.56 -11.21
N ASP A 14 -4.53 -18.12 -12.42
CA ASP A 14 -4.39 -17.31 -13.63
C ASP A 14 -5.54 -16.28 -13.76
N GLY A 15 -5.22 -15.05 -14.16
CA GLY A 15 -6.15 -13.90 -14.16
C GLY A 15 -6.76 -13.50 -12.81
N GLY A 16 -6.29 -14.05 -11.68
CA GLY A 16 -6.89 -13.88 -10.36
C GLY A 16 -6.90 -12.43 -9.87
N ILE A 17 -5.78 -11.72 -10.00
CA ILE A 17 -5.67 -10.31 -9.57
C ILE A 17 -6.64 -9.42 -10.36
N THR A 18 -6.70 -9.57 -11.68
CA THR A 18 -7.62 -8.79 -12.52
C THR A 18 -9.07 -9.00 -12.12
N THR A 19 -9.44 -10.26 -11.85
CA THR A 19 -10.79 -10.61 -11.40
C THR A 19 -11.09 -10.01 -10.03
N TYR A 20 -10.19 -10.18 -9.06
CA TYR A 20 -10.30 -9.62 -7.72
C TYR A 20 -10.46 -8.09 -7.75
N MET A 21 -9.55 -7.38 -8.42
CA MET A 21 -9.58 -5.92 -8.49
C MET A 21 -10.84 -5.40 -9.18
N ARG A 22 -11.34 -6.09 -10.22
CA ARG A 22 -12.61 -5.74 -10.87
C ARG A 22 -13.78 -5.83 -9.90
N HIS A 23 -13.87 -6.90 -9.10
CA HIS A 23 -14.95 -7.05 -8.13
C HIS A 23 -14.85 -6.03 -6.98
N PHE A 24 -13.65 -5.84 -6.44
CA PHE A 24 -13.38 -4.87 -5.39
C PHE A 24 -13.77 -3.44 -5.81
N ILE A 25 -13.22 -2.97 -6.95
CA ILE A 25 -13.47 -1.63 -7.46
C ILE A 25 -14.96 -1.43 -7.75
N ASN A 26 -15.61 -2.36 -8.47
CA ASN A 26 -17.03 -2.21 -8.81
C ASN A 26 -17.92 -2.17 -7.56
N SER A 27 -17.65 -3.03 -6.58
CA SER A 27 -18.38 -3.05 -5.31
C SER A 27 -18.21 -1.72 -4.56
N TYR A 28 -16.97 -1.23 -4.47
CA TYR A 28 -16.67 0.03 -3.80
C TYR A 28 -17.34 1.24 -4.48
N VAL A 29 -17.23 1.35 -5.80
CA VAL A 29 -17.89 2.43 -6.57
C VAL A 29 -19.40 2.38 -6.37
N HIS A 30 -20.00 1.19 -6.45
CA HIS A 30 -21.45 1.03 -6.28
C HIS A 30 -21.89 1.46 -4.87
N HIS A 31 -21.18 1.01 -3.83
CA HIS A 31 -21.46 1.38 -2.45
C HIS A 31 -21.37 2.90 -2.24
N ILE A 32 -20.30 3.54 -2.72
CA ILE A 32 -20.10 4.99 -2.57
C ILE A 32 -21.16 5.78 -3.35
N ASN A 33 -21.50 5.35 -4.57
CA ASN A 33 -22.53 6.00 -5.37
C ASN A 33 -23.91 5.91 -4.70
N LEU A 34 -24.29 4.73 -4.20
CA LEU A 34 -25.55 4.57 -3.46
C LEU A 34 -25.57 5.42 -2.18
N LYS A 35 -24.50 5.36 -1.37
CA LYS A 35 -24.43 6.06 -0.09
C LYS A 35 -24.50 7.59 -0.23
N ASN A 36 -23.95 8.13 -1.32
CA ASN A 36 -23.86 9.57 -1.53
C ASN A 36 -24.76 10.08 -2.67
N GLU A 37 -25.73 9.27 -3.11
CA GLU A 37 -26.66 9.61 -4.21
C GLU A 37 -25.96 10.12 -5.48
N ARG A 38 -24.77 9.57 -5.75
CA ARG A 38 -23.94 9.93 -6.90
C ARG A 38 -24.21 9.02 -8.09
N VAL A 39 -23.96 9.57 -9.28
CA VAL A 39 -23.96 8.81 -10.53
C VAL A 39 -22.62 9.01 -11.22
N GLY A 40 -22.14 7.96 -11.89
CA GLY A 40 -20.92 8.00 -12.70
C GLY A 40 -19.68 7.38 -12.04
N PRO A 41 -18.51 7.55 -12.66
CA PRO A 41 -17.27 6.96 -12.17
C PRO A 41 -16.79 7.60 -10.86
N LEU A 42 -16.05 6.82 -10.05
CA LEU A 42 -15.37 7.30 -8.85
C LEU A 42 -13.85 7.40 -9.06
N PHE A 43 -13.26 6.42 -9.73
CA PHE A 43 -11.82 6.37 -10.01
C PHE A 43 -11.49 7.01 -11.35
N GLN A 44 -10.31 7.64 -11.45
CA GLN A 44 -9.84 8.35 -12.64
C GLN A 44 -9.43 7.42 -13.80
N GLY A 45 -9.26 6.13 -13.54
CA GLY A 45 -8.81 5.18 -14.57
C GLY A 45 -8.81 3.74 -14.08
N ARG A 46 -8.22 2.86 -14.90
CA ARG A 46 -7.98 1.46 -14.54
C ARG A 46 -6.89 1.39 -13.47
N PHE A 47 -6.90 0.32 -12.66
CA PHE A 47 -5.79 0.05 -11.76
C PHE A 47 -4.50 -0.17 -12.58
N LYS A 48 -3.39 0.40 -12.12
CA LYS A 48 -2.05 0.10 -12.64
C LYS A 48 -1.48 -1.08 -11.84
N ASN A 49 -0.67 -1.92 -12.48
CA ASN A 49 0.07 -2.98 -11.81
C ASN A 49 1.49 -3.05 -12.35
N VAL A 50 2.42 -3.43 -11.48
CA VAL A 50 3.83 -3.68 -11.81
C VAL A 50 4.20 -5.01 -11.17
N PRO A 51 4.69 -6.00 -11.94
CA PRO A 51 5.17 -7.25 -11.37
C PRO A 51 6.33 -7.03 -10.40
N VAL A 52 6.31 -7.75 -9.29
CA VAL A 52 7.46 -7.84 -8.38
C VAL A 52 8.30 -9.02 -8.84
N GLU A 53 9.53 -8.75 -9.25
CA GLU A 53 10.39 -9.72 -9.94
C GLU A 53 11.35 -10.44 -8.98
N ASN A 54 11.61 -9.87 -7.81
CA ASN A 54 12.52 -10.43 -6.82
C ASN A 54 12.19 -10.00 -5.38
N ASP A 55 12.83 -10.68 -4.42
CA ASP A 55 12.57 -10.51 -2.99
C ASP A 55 13.01 -9.13 -2.46
N GLU A 56 14.08 -8.56 -3.02
CA GLU A 56 14.53 -7.22 -2.67
C GLU A 56 13.48 -6.17 -3.05
N GLN A 57 12.93 -6.27 -4.27
CA GLN A 57 11.81 -5.44 -4.70
C GLN A 57 10.59 -5.61 -3.78
N LEU A 58 10.26 -6.84 -3.38
CA LEU A 58 9.13 -7.10 -2.47
C LEU A 58 9.31 -6.40 -1.12
N MET A 59 10.49 -6.55 -0.49
CA MET A 59 10.80 -5.94 0.80
C MET A 59 10.75 -4.40 0.71
N HIS A 60 11.40 -3.82 -0.30
CA HIS A 60 11.43 -2.36 -0.47
C HIS A 60 10.07 -1.79 -0.87
N LEU A 61 9.25 -2.53 -1.64
CA LEU A 61 7.88 -2.15 -1.94
C LEU A 61 7.01 -2.13 -0.67
N SER A 62 7.17 -3.12 0.21
CA SER A 62 6.48 -3.14 1.51
C SER A 62 6.84 -1.93 2.36
N ARG A 63 8.13 -1.59 2.47
CA ARG A 63 8.60 -0.35 3.12
C ARG A 63 7.98 0.89 2.50
N TYR A 64 8.04 1.01 1.18
CA TYR A 64 7.49 2.16 0.46
C TYR A 64 6.01 2.38 0.78
N ILE A 65 5.20 1.32 0.72
CA ILE A 65 3.77 1.40 0.98
C ILE A 65 3.49 1.84 2.42
N HIS A 66 4.16 1.24 3.41
CA HIS A 66 3.94 1.60 4.80
C HIS A 66 4.50 2.99 5.16
N LEU A 67 5.53 3.49 4.47
CA LEU A 67 6.03 4.86 4.69
C LEU A 67 5.12 5.95 4.10
N ASN A 68 4.28 5.64 3.10
CA ASN A 68 3.48 6.67 2.40
C ASN A 68 2.67 7.58 3.34
N PRO A 69 1.94 7.09 4.37
CA PRO A 69 1.19 7.98 5.26
C PRO A 69 2.06 8.98 6.03
N LEU A 70 3.28 8.57 6.39
CA LEU A 70 4.25 9.42 7.06
C LEU A 70 4.87 10.44 6.10
N VAL A 71 5.16 10.02 4.87
CA VAL A 71 5.71 10.87 3.80
C VAL A 71 4.70 11.93 3.34
N ASP A 72 3.43 11.55 3.21
CA ASP A 72 2.30 12.43 2.87
C ASP A 72 1.88 13.33 4.06
N ASN A 73 2.61 13.30 5.18
CA ASN A 73 2.34 14.04 6.42
C ASN A 73 0.92 13.81 7.00
N LEU A 74 0.34 12.63 6.78
CA LEU A 74 -0.97 12.25 7.33
C LEU A 74 -0.88 11.87 8.81
N VAL A 75 0.28 11.36 9.24
CA VAL A 75 0.56 10.92 10.61
C VAL A 75 2.01 11.25 10.98
N VAL A 76 2.28 11.31 12.29
CA VAL A 76 3.65 11.43 12.83
C VAL A 76 4.21 10.05 13.18
N ASP A 77 3.35 9.14 13.65
CA ASP A 77 3.64 7.72 13.87
C ASP A 77 2.84 6.87 12.88
N LEU A 78 3.49 5.89 12.25
CA LEU A 78 2.84 4.95 11.33
C LEU A 78 1.74 4.12 12.01
N ARG A 79 1.83 3.91 13.33
CA ARG A 79 0.80 3.21 14.11
C ARG A 79 -0.53 3.97 14.17
N ASP A 80 -0.50 5.29 14.03
CA ASP A 80 -1.71 6.11 14.02
C ASP A 80 -2.51 5.96 12.71
N TYR A 81 -1.90 5.35 11.68
CA TYR A 81 -2.52 5.19 10.38
C TYR A 81 -3.28 3.87 10.23
N THR A 82 -4.52 3.87 10.72
CA THR A 82 -5.41 2.70 10.76
C THR A 82 -5.84 2.17 9.38
N LEU A 83 -5.60 2.92 8.31
CA LEU A 83 -5.92 2.53 6.93
C LEU A 83 -4.74 1.84 6.22
N SER A 84 -3.86 1.17 6.97
CA SER A 84 -2.77 0.37 6.45
C SER A 84 -2.63 -0.95 7.19
N SER A 85 -1.96 -1.91 6.56
CA SER A 85 -1.61 -3.20 7.16
C SER A 85 -0.35 -3.15 8.05
N TYR A 86 0.18 -1.96 8.38
CA TYR A 86 1.46 -1.84 9.08
C TYR A 86 1.46 -2.58 10.42
N LEU A 87 0.41 -2.42 11.23
CA LEU A 87 0.25 -3.13 12.50
C LEU A 87 0.15 -4.66 12.33
N ASN A 88 -0.39 -5.15 11.21
CA ASN A 88 -0.38 -6.59 10.90
C ASN A 88 1.03 -7.13 10.66
N TYR A 89 1.89 -6.33 10.04
CA TYR A 89 3.30 -6.67 9.84
C TYR A 89 4.11 -6.58 11.14
N LEU A 90 3.68 -5.76 12.10
CA LEU A 90 4.26 -5.73 13.44
C LEU A 90 3.73 -6.82 14.38
N GLY A 91 2.65 -7.50 14.00
CA GLY A 91 1.98 -8.50 14.85
C GLY A 91 1.16 -7.86 15.97
N GLU A 92 0.87 -6.56 15.86
CA GLU A 92 0.07 -5.78 16.81
C GLU A 92 -1.42 -5.83 16.47
N GLN A 93 -1.77 -6.31 15.26
CA GLN A 93 -3.14 -6.48 14.79
C GLN A 93 -3.26 -7.73 13.91
N GLU A 94 -4.39 -8.44 14.00
CA GLU A 94 -4.74 -9.53 13.08
C GLU A 94 -5.83 -9.07 12.10
N ASP A 95 -5.65 -9.41 10.82
CA ASP A 95 -6.65 -9.26 9.77
C ASP A 95 -6.54 -10.45 8.82
N LYS A 96 -7.67 -11.12 8.56
CA LYS A 96 -7.73 -12.32 7.71
C LYS A 96 -7.43 -12.02 6.24
N LEU A 97 -7.46 -10.75 5.84
CA LEU A 97 -7.14 -10.30 4.48
C LEU A 97 -5.64 -10.05 4.28
N VAL A 98 -4.85 -10.03 5.35
CA VAL A 98 -3.42 -9.70 5.30
C VAL A 98 -2.59 -10.93 5.65
N GLU A 99 -1.69 -11.29 4.73
CA GLU A 99 -0.70 -12.36 4.92
C GLU A 99 0.70 -11.73 4.98
N PRO A 100 1.19 -11.33 6.17
CA PRO A 100 2.46 -10.62 6.30
C PRO A 100 3.67 -11.55 6.17
N GLU A 101 3.51 -12.87 6.36
CA GLU A 101 4.62 -13.79 6.55
C GLU A 101 5.52 -13.94 5.31
N GLU A 102 4.99 -13.74 4.11
CA GLU A 102 5.79 -13.72 2.87
C GLU A 102 6.85 -12.62 2.88
N VAL A 103 6.62 -11.49 3.57
CA VAL A 103 7.60 -10.41 3.73
C VAL A 103 8.35 -10.56 5.04
N ILE A 104 7.64 -10.87 6.14
CA ILE A 104 8.23 -10.98 7.48
C ILE A 104 9.25 -12.12 7.54
N GLY A 105 9.09 -13.19 6.74
CA GLY A 105 10.04 -14.29 6.63
C GLY A 105 11.47 -13.89 6.21
N TYR A 106 11.67 -12.71 5.61
CA TYR A 106 13.00 -12.17 5.31
C TYR A 106 13.70 -11.50 6.50
N PHE A 107 12.99 -11.30 7.61
CA PHE A 107 13.48 -10.62 8.80
C PHE A 107 13.57 -11.59 9.97
N LYS A 108 14.59 -11.43 10.83
CA LYS A 108 14.73 -12.29 12.02
C LYS A 108 13.62 -12.04 13.02
N THR A 109 13.17 -10.80 13.13
CA THR A 109 12.10 -10.37 14.02
C THR A 109 11.26 -9.29 13.35
N ARG A 110 10.01 -9.13 13.80
CA ARG A 110 9.14 -8.02 13.37
C ARG A 110 9.71 -6.65 13.76
N THR A 111 10.51 -6.60 14.82
CA THR A 111 11.28 -5.40 15.19
C THR A 111 12.39 -5.08 14.18
N ASP A 112 13.01 -6.10 13.54
CA ASP A 112 13.97 -5.85 12.46
C ASP A 112 13.27 -5.35 11.20
N TYR A 113 12.06 -5.84 10.92
CA TYR A 113 11.20 -5.28 9.87
C TYR A 113 10.84 -3.81 10.16
N GLU A 114 10.40 -3.49 11.38
CA GLU A 114 10.11 -2.11 11.78
C GLU A 114 11.31 -1.18 11.59
N LYS A 115 12.50 -1.59 12.05
CA LYS A 115 13.74 -0.84 11.83
C LYS A 115 14.03 -0.67 10.34
N PHE A 116 13.85 -1.73 9.56
CA PHE A 116 13.97 -1.67 8.11
C PHE A 116 12.95 -0.72 7.49
N VAL A 117 11.73 -0.58 7.99
CA VAL A 117 10.79 0.41 7.43
C VAL A 117 11.23 1.83 7.76
N LEU A 118 11.61 2.07 9.02
CA LEU A 118 11.88 3.41 9.54
C LEU A 118 13.26 3.98 9.15
N ASP A 119 14.23 3.14 8.79
CA ASP A 119 15.59 3.59 8.41
C ASP A 119 15.63 4.56 7.21
N GLN A 120 14.62 4.53 6.34
CA GLN A 120 14.48 5.39 5.17
C GLN A 120 13.40 6.47 5.32
N ALA A 121 12.76 6.60 6.50
CA ALA A 121 11.66 7.55 6.68
C ALA A 121 12.07 8.99 6.36
N ASN A 122 13.25 9.42 6.84
CA ASN A 122 13.76 10.77 6.59
C ASN A 122 14.09 11.00 5.11
N TYR A 123 14.81 10.06 4.50
CA TYR A 123 15.15 10.13 3.08
C TYR A 123 13.90 10.17 2.19
N ALA A 124 12.88 9.36 2.51
CA ALA A 124 11.62 9.34 1.77
C ALA A 124 10.88 10.69 1.88
N LYS A 125 10.88 11.34 3.05
CA LYS A 125 10.35 12.71 3.22
C LYS A 125 11.12 13.74 2.41
N GLU A 126 12.45 13.69 2.44
CA GLU A 126 13.30 14.57 1.65
C GLU A 126 13.04 14.41 0.15
N LEU A 127 12.94 13.16 -0.33
CA LEU A 127 12.64 12.85 -1.73
C LEU A 127 11.27 13.41 -2.15
N ALA A 128 10.25 13.29 -1.29
CA ALA A 128 8.93 13.86 -1.56
C ALA A 128 8.96 15.39 -1.70
N ASN A 129 9.76 16.08 -0.87
CA ASN A 129 9.92 17.52 -0.93
C ASN A 129 10.53 17.99 -2.25
N ILE A 130 11.41 17.20 -2.87
CA ILE A 130 12.07 17.55 -4.14
C ILE A 130 11.42 16.92 -5.36
N LYS A 131 10.38 16.09 -5.20
CA LYS A 131 9.73 15.38 -6.31
C LYS A 131 9.24 16.33 -7.41
N HIS A 132 8.77 17.52 -7.03
CA HIS A 132 8.34 18.58 -7.96
C HIS A 132 9.46 19.10 -8.90
N LEU A 133 10.73 18.78 -8.61
CA LEU A 133 11.89 19.12 -9.44
C LEU A 133 12.24 18.02 -10.46
N THR A 134 11.54 16.88 -10.41
CA THR A 134 11.75 15.74 -11.32
C THR A 134 10.66 15.70 -12.39
N PHE A 135 10.98 15.23 -13.59
CA PHE A 135 9.95 14.98 -14.60
C PHE A 135 9.10 13.78 -14.16
N ASP A 136 7.81 13.98 -13.97
CA ASP A 136 6.87 12.88 -13.77
C ASP A 136 6.79 12.07 -15.09
N LEU A 137 7.33 10.86 -15.09
CA LEU A 137 7.03 9.86 -16.12
C LEU A 137 5.68 9.23 -15.75
N GLU A 138 4.58 9.75 -16.30
CA GLU A 138 3.22 9.19 -16.12
C GLU A 138 2.99 7.82 -16.78
#